data_AF-A0A926PLE7-F1
#
_entry.id   AF-A0A926PLE7-F1
#
_cell.length_a   1.000
_cell.length_b   1.000
_cell.length_c   1.000
_cell.angle_alpha   90.00
_cell.angle_beta   90.00
_cell.angle_gamma   90.00
#
_symmetry.space_group_name_H-M   'P 1'
#
loop_
_entity.id
_entity.type
_entity.pdbx_description
1 polymer ?
#
loop_
_entity_poly.entity_id
_entity_poly.type
_entity_poly.pdbx_seq_one_letter_code
_entity_poly.pdbx_strand_id
1 'polypeptide(L)'
;MPTKRLSREILQQDIESMNGLSTIAGYQTNRTEATPEGLQAAYRTMLTMQQRQIEQQVLAREAAEAARQAEQAFHNAVLAMKEVVKGQFGSDGKEALAIGLKRKSDRKPPSRKPKAGLVR
;
A
#
# COMPACT_ATOMS: atom_id res chain seq x y z
N MET A 1 -22.28 -1.81 12.05
CA MET A 1 -22.25 -0.46 11.43
C MET A 1 -20.82 0.05 11.46
N PRO A 2 -20.20 0.44 10.33
CA PRO A 2 -18.86 1.02 10.36
C PRO A 2 -18.91 2.40 10.99
N THR A 3 -18.37 2.55 12.21
CA THR A 3 -18.27 3.83 12.91
C THR A 3 -17.25 4.70 12.20
N LYS A 4 -17.69 5.81 11.61
CA LYS A 4 -16.81 6.77 10.93
C LYS A 4 -15.83 7.34 11.95
N ARG A 5 -14.56 7.54 11.55
CA ARG A 5 -13.59 8.26 12.39
C ARG A 5 -14.11 9.65 12.72
N LEU A 6 -13.91 10.06 13.97
CA LEU A 6 -14.08 11.45 14.37
C LEU A 6 -13.12 12.33 13.58
N SER A 7 -13.57 13.53 13.23
CA SER A 7 -12.68 14.51 12.59
C SER A 7 -11.62 14.97 13.59
N ARG A 8 -10.47 15.39 13.05
CA ARG A 8 -9.39 15.94 13.88
C ARG A 8 -9.83 17.19 14.65
N GLU A 9 -10.70 17.99 14.04
CA GLU A 9 -11.27 19.20 14.63
C GLU A 9 -12.08 18.88 15.89
N ILE A 10 -12.95 17.88 15.84
CA ILE A 10 -13.76 17.46 17.00
C ILE A 10 -12.84 16.97 18.13
N LEU A 11 -11.85 16.13 17.82
CA LEU A 11 -10.90 15.65 18.82
C LEU A 11 -10.09 16.79 19.47
N GLN A 12 -9.71 17.80 18.68
CA GLN A 12 -9.00 18.96 19.20
C GLN A 12 -9.88 19.78 20.14
N GLN A 13 -11.14 20.01 19.76
CA GLN A 13 -12.12 20.69 20.60
C GLN A 13 -12.40 19.92 21.90
N ASP A 14 -12.44 18.58 21.85
CA ASP A 14 -12.61 17.73 23.04
C ASP A 14 -11.40 17.85 23.99
N ILE A 15 -10.18 17.87 23.45
CA ILE A 15 -8.94 18.07 24.23
C ILE A 15 -8.94 19.45 24.89
N GLU A 16 -9.32 20.50 24.16
CA GLU A 16 -9.42 21.86 24.69
C GLU A 16 -10.48 21.95 25.79
N SER A 17 -11.63 21.31 25.59
CA SER A 17 -12.71 21.25 26.60
C SER A 17 -12.26 20.51 27.87
N MET A 18 -11.54 19.39 27.72
CA MET A 18 -10.95 18.65 28.84
C MET A 18 -9.91 19.49 29.58
N ASN A 19 -9.05 20.22 28.87
CA ASN A 19 -8.06 21.11 29.48
C ASN A 19 -8.72 22.28 30.21
N GLY A 20 -9.79 22.83 29.65
CA GLY A 20 -10.59 23.89 30.26
C GLY A 20 -11.25 23.48 31.57
N LEU A 21 -11.54 22.18 31.77
CA LEU A 21 -12.09 21.66 33.02
C LEU A 21 -11.22 21.99 34.24
N SER A 22 -9.89 22.06 34.06
CA SER A 22 -8.95 22.42 35.13
C SER A 22 -9.17 23.84 35.70
N THR A 23 -9.85 24.71 34.96
CA THR A 23 -10.17 26.08 35.39
C THR A 23 -11.44 26.16 36.24
N ILE A 24 -12.28 25.12 36.22
CA ILE A 24 -13.56 25.08 36.94
C ILE A 24 -13.32 24.56 38.35
N ALA A 25 -13.27 25.49 39.32
CA ALA A 25 -13.16 25.13 40.73
C ALA A 25 -14.45 24.42 41.22
N GLY A 26 -14.29 23.31 41.94
CA GLY A 26 -15.41 22.61 42.57
C GLY A 26 -16.26 21.72 41.64
N TYR A 27 -15.77 21.41 40.43
CA TYR A 27 -16.43 20.44 39.56
C TYR A 27 -16.50 19.05 40.21
N GLN A 28 -17.71 18.54 40.41
CA GLN A 28 -17.97 17.20 40.94
C GLN A 28 -19.07 16.53 40.12
N THR A 29 -18.90 15.26 39.79
CA THR A 29 -19.92 14.47 39.11
C THR A 29 -20.02 13.07 39.72
N ASN A 30 -21.22 12.49 39.64
CA ASN A 30 -21.46 11.10 40.05
C ASN A 30 -21.17 10.10 38.93
N ARG A 31 -20.87 10.58 37.71
CA ARG A 31 -20.57 9.73 36.55
C ARG A 31 -19.07 9.49 36.51
N THR A 32 -18.65 8.24 36.73
CA THR A 32 -17.25 7.84 36.73
C THR A 32 -16.50 8.25 35.45
N GLU A 33 -17.16 8.16 34.29
CA GLU A 33 -16.58 8.57 33.00
C GLU A 33 -16.34 10.09 32.88
N ALA A 34 -17.15 10.90 33.56
CA ALA A 34 -17.06 12.37 33.54
C ALA A 34 -16.25 12.93 34.72
N THR A 35 -15.52 12.06 35.44
CA THR A 35 -14.53 12.52 36.43
C THR A 35 -13.26 12.98 35.70
N PRO A 36 -12.48 13.91 36.29
CA PRO A 36 -11.18 14.30 35.74
C PRO A 36 -10.27 13.08 35.48
N GLU A 37 -10.27 12.12 36.39
CA GLU A 37 -9.51 10.88 36.28
C GLU A 37 -10.03 9.98 35.16
N GLY A 38 -11.35 9.87 35.02
CA GLY A 38 -12.01 9.11 33.95
C GLY A 38 -11.70 9.68 32.56
N LEU A 39 -11.77 11.00 32.41
CA LEU A 39 -11.42 11.70 31.17
C LEU A 39 -9.94 11.53 30.82
N GLN A 40 -9.04 11.67 31.80
CA GLN A 40 -7.61 11.42 31.58
C GLN A 40 -7.32 9.97 31.19
N ALA A 41 -7.98 9.00 31.82
CA ALA A 41 -7.84 7.59 31.46
C ALA A 41 -8.32 7.30 30.03
N ALA A 42 -9.46 7.88 29.63
CA ALA A 42 -9.99 7.78 28.27
C ALA A 42 -9.03 8.40 27.25
N TYR A 43 -8.49 9.59 27.54
CA TYR A 43 -7.50 10.27 26.68
C TYR A 43 -6.21 9.45 26.50
N ARG A 44 -5.65 8.90 27.58
CA ARG A 44 -4.46 8.03 27.52
C ARG A 44 -4.73 6.74 26.74
N THR A 45 -5.92 6.18 26.90
CA THR A 45 -6.35 4.98 26.15
C THR A 45 -6.45 5.30 24.66
N MET A 46 -7.06 6.43 24.30
CA MET A 46 -7.14 6.88 22.91
C MET A 46 -5.75 7.00 22.29
N LEU A 47 -4.80 7.70 22.94
CA LEU A 47 -3.43 7.85 22.44
C LEU A 47 -2.73 6.49 22.28
N THR A 48 -2.87 5.60 23.27
CA THR A 48 -2.26 4.26 23.23
C THR A 48 -2.79 3.44 22.05
N MET A 49 -4.10 3.48 21.80
CA MET A 49 -4.71 2.73 20.69
C MET A 49 -4.36 3.34 19.33
N GLN A 50 -4.29 4.68 19.23
CA GLN A 50 -3.83 5.34 18.01
C GLN A 50 -2.36 4.99 17.69
N GLN A 51 -1.50 4.97 18.70
CA GLN A 51 -0.10 4.59 18.55
C GLN A 51 0.05 3.14 18.07
N ARG A 52 -0.63 2.19 18.72
CA ARG A 52 -0.66 0.78 18.29
C ARG A 52 -1.14 0.61 16.86
N GLN A 53 -2.16 1.37 16.47
CA GLN A 53 -2.66 1.33 15.11
C GLN A 53 -1.60 1.80 14.10
N ILE A 54 -0.86 2.87 14.41
CA ILE A 54 0.23 3.37 13.54
C ILE A 54 1.32 2.30 13.43
N GLU A 55 1.74 1.70 14.54
CA GLU A 55 2.73 0.62 14.56
C GLU A 55 2.32 -0.55 13.65
N GLN A 56 1.08 -1.00 13.76
CA GLN A 56 0.55 -2.07 12.90
C GLN A 56 0.49 -1.66 11.43
N GLN A 57 0.16 -0.40 11.13
CA GLN A 57 0.15 0.10 9.76
C GLN A 57 1.55 0.15 9.16
N VAL A 58 2.57 0.51 9.94
CA VAL A 58 3.96 0.50 9.48
C VAL A 58 4.40 -0.92 9.17
N LEU A 59 4.18 -1.87 10.10
CA LEU A 59 4.52 -3.29 9.88
C LEU A 59 3.79 -3.88 8.67
N ALA A 60 2.52 -3.57 8.48
CA ALA A 60 1.75 -4.03 7.32
C ALA A 60 2.28 -3.43 6.01
N ARG A 61 2.72 -2.17 6.01
CA ARG A 61 3.35 -1.53 4.85
C ARG A 61 4.68 -2.17 4.51
N GLU A 62 5.52 -2.43 5.50
CA GLU A 62 6.80 -3.14 5.33
C GLU A 62 6.60 -4.53 4.72
N ALA A 63 5.63 -5.30 5.25
CA ALA A 63 5.28 -6.61 4.70
C ALA A 63 4.78 -6.53 3.24
N ALA A 64 3.94 -5.52 2.93
CA ALA A 64 3.45 -5.31 1.57
C ALA A 64 4.56 -4.87 0.60
N GLU A 65 5.55 -4.12 1.07
CA GLU A 65 6.74 -3.76 0.29
C GLU A 65 7.61 -4.98 0.00
N ALA A 66 7.87 -5.82 1.02
CA ALA A 66 8.62 -7.06 0.85
C ALA A 66 7.94 -8.02 -0.15
N ALA A 67 6.61 -8.16 -0.08
CA ALA A 67 5.85 -8.97 -1.04
C ALA A 67 6.03 -8.46 -2.49
N ARG A 68 5.88 -7.15 -2.71
CA ARG A 68 6.08 -6.55 -4.03
C ARG A 68 7.50 -6.74 -4.57
N GLN A 69 8.51 -6.62 -3.71
CA GLN A 69 9.90 -6.89 -4.10
C GLN A 69 10.11 -8.35 -4.52
N ALA A 70 9.53 -9.30 -3.79
CA ALA A 70 9.59 -10.72 -4.13
C ALA A 70 8.88 -11.03 -5.46
N GLU A 71 7.70 -10.43 -5.70
CA GLU A 71 6.98 -10.54 -6.97
C GLU A 71 7.81 -10.03 -8.15
N GLN A 72 8.45 -8.87 -8.00
CA GLN A 72 9.30 -8.31 -9.04
C GLN A 72 10.52 -9.20 -9.31
N ALA A 73 11.16 -9.71 -8.26
CA ALA A 73 12.30 -10.62 -8.39
C ALA A 73 11.90 -11.91 -9.12
N PHE A 74 10.75 -12.49 -8.79
CA PHE A 74 10.21 -13.66 -9.47
C PHE A 74 9.93 -13.37 -10.95
N HIS A 75 9.28 -12.23 -11.24
CA HIS A 75 9.02 -11.83 -12.63
C HIS A 75 10.31 -11.73 -13.45
N ASN A 76 11.34 -11.07 -12.89
CA ASN A 76 12.63 -10.94 -13.55
C ASN A 76 13.31 -12.29 -13.78
N ALA A 77 13.23 -13.21 -12.81
CA ALA A 77 13.75 -14.57 -12.95
C ALA A 77 13.04 -15.35 -14.07
N VAL A 78 11.72 -15.22 -14.16
CA VAL A 78 10.93 -15.83 -15.25
C VAL A 78 11.30 -15.24 -16.61
N LEU A 79 11.55 -13.93 -16.71
CA LEU A 79 12.04 -13.32 -17.94
C LEU A 79 13.42 -13.86 -18.32
N ALA A 80 14.35 -13.93 -17.37
CA ALA A 80 15.68 -14.50 -17.60
C ALA A 80 15.61 -15.95 -18.09
N MET A 81 14.78 -16.79 -17.46
CA MET A 81 14.51 -18.16 -17.90
C MET A 81 14.02 -18.20 -19.35
N LYS A 82 13.05 -17.34 -19.70
CA LYS A 82 12.53 -17.25 -21.08
C LYS A 82 13.61 -16.87 -22.08
N GLU A 83 14.52 -15.97 -21.73
CA GLU A 83 15.64 -15.59 -22.59
C GLU A 83 16.67 -16.71 -22.73
N VAL A 84 16.99 -17.44 -21.66
CA VAL A 84 17.88 -18.61 -21.71
C VAL A 84 17.31 -19.69 -22.64
N VAL A 85 16.02 -20.01 -22.53
CA VAL A 85 15.37 -21.00 -23.40
C VAL A 85 15.41 -20.56 -24.87
N LYS A 86 15.16 -19.27 -25.16
CA LYS A 86 15.32 -18.74 -26.52
C LYS A 86 16.75 -18.84 -27.04
N GLY A 87 17.74 -18.59 -26.18
CA GLY A 87 19.16 -18.66 -26.54
C GLY A 87 19.63 -20.09 -26.80
N GLN A 88 19.17 -21.06 -26.00
CA GLN A 88 19.58 -22.46 -26.11
C GLN A 88 18.89 -23.21 -27.26
N PHE A 89 17.58 -23.03 -27.44
CA PHE A 89 16.78 -23.80 -28.41
C PHE A 89 16.44 -23.03 -29.69
N GLY A 90 16.78 -21.75 -29.75
CA GLY A 90 16.45 -20.86 -30.85
C GLY A 90 15.00 -20.38 -30.83
N SER A 91 14.71 -19.34 -31.61
CA SER A 91 13.41 -18.63 -31.58
C SER A 91 12.23 -19.42 -32.18
N ASP A 92 12.48 -20.53 -32.87
CA ASP A 92 11.47 -21.35 -33.55
C ASP A 92 11.33 -22.78 -32.96
N GLY A 93 12.08 -23.09 -31.90
CA GLY A 93 12.04 -24.39 -31.22
C GLY A 93 10.66 -24.73 -30.61
N LYS A 94 10.38 -26.03 -30.43
CA LYS A 94 9.14 -26.51 -29.79
C LYS A 94 9.10 -26.14 -28.30
N GLU A 95 10.28 -26.01 -27.70
CA GLU A 95 10.54 -25.67 -26.30
C GLU A 95 10.16 -24.21 -26.01
N ALA A 96 10.41 -23.30 -26.95
CA ALA A 96 9.98 -21.90 -26.83
C ALA A 96 8.44 -21.78 -26.82
N LEU A 97 7.73 -22.58 -27.63
CA LEU A 97 6.27 -22.65 -27.60
C LEU A 97 5.75 -23.19 -26.26
N ALA A 98 6.42 -24.20 -25.68
CA ALA A 98 6.01 -24.81 -24.42
C ALA A 98 5.99 -23.81 -23.25
N ILE A 99 6.87 -22.81 -23.27
CA ILE A 99 6.91 -21.72 -22.28
C ILE A 99 6.06 -20.48 -22.67
N GLY A 100 5.17 -20.64 -23.66
CA GLY A 100 4.22 -19.63 -24.10
C GLY A 100 4.80 -18.55 -25.03
N LEU A 101 6.01 -18.74 -25.59
CA LEU A 101 6.57 -17.82 -26.57
C LEU A 101 6.09 -18.18 -27.98
N LYS A 102 5.66 -17.18 -28.76
CA LYS A 102 5.31 -17.37 -30.17
C LYS A 102 6.57 -17.52 -31.03
N ARG A 103 6.59 -18.52 -31.92
CA ARG A 103 7.66 -18.71 -32.92
C ARG A 103 7.88 -17.45 -33.74
N LYS A 104 9.11 -17.24 -34.20
CA LYS A 104 9.46 -16.13 -35.10
C LYS A 104 8.73 -16.25 -36.43
N SER A 105 8.59 -17.46 -36.98
CA SER A 105 7.86 -17.72 -38.22
C SER A 105 6.38 -17.32 -38.15
N ASP A 106 5.75 -17.43 -36.98
CA ASP A 106 4.32 -17.14 -36.79
C ASP A 106 4.06 -15.66 -36.48
N ARG A 107 5.11 -14.84 -36.34
CA ARG A 107 4.98 -13.40 -36.10
C ARG A 107 4.77 -12.68 -37.42
N LYS A 108 3.76 -11.80 -37.46
CA LYS A 108 3.52 -10.91 -38.59
C LYS A 108 4.78 -10.05 -38.80
N PRO A 109 5.40 -10.05 -39.99
CA PRO A 109 6.60 -9.27 -40.23
C PRO A 109 6.31 -7.77 -40.08
N PRO A 110 7.27 -6.97 -39.60
CA PRO A 110 7.09 -5.53 -39.51
C PRO A 110 6.88 -4.96 -40.91
N SER A 111 5.73 -4.32 -41.12
CA SER A 111 5.44 -3.60 -42.36
C SER A 111 6.39 -2.40 -42.45
N ARG A 112 7.30 -2.40 -43.43
CA ARG A 112 8.10 -1.21 -43.74
C ARG A 112 7.17 -0.14 -44.31
N LYS A 113 6.94 0.94 -43.56
CA LYS A 113 6.35 2.15 -44.15
C LYS A 113 7.28 2.65 -45.27
N PRO A 114 6.78 2.97 -46.47
CA PRO A 114 7.61 3.52 -47.53
C PRO A 114 8.22 4.84 -47.03
N LYS A 115 9.53 5.02 -47.27
CA LYS A 115 10.20 6.31 -47.02
C LYS A 115 9.50 7.35 -47.91
N ALA A 116 8.86 8.34 -47.28
CA ALA A 116 8.34 9.50 -47.99
C ALA A 116 9.46 10.13 -48.81
N GLY A 117 9.20 10.32 -50.10
CA GLY A 117 10.20 10.56 -51.13
C GLY A 117 11.08 11.78 -50.89
N LEU A 118 12.32 11.63 -51.34
CA LEU A 118 13.21 12.73 -51.71
C LEU A 118 12.55 13.52 -52.84
N VAL A 119 11.95 14.68 -52.52
CA VAL A 119 11.50 15.65 -53.52
C VAL A 119 12.73 16.50 -53.87
N ARG A 120 13.19 16.42 -55.11
CA ARG A 120 14.10 17.38 -55.76
C ARG A 120 13.31 18.16 -56.78
#